data_AF-A0A0G2FGE3-F1
#
_entry.id   AF-A0A0G2FGE3-F1
#
_cell.length_a   1.000
_cell.length_b   1.000
_cell.length_c   1.000
_cell.angle_alpha   90.00
_cell.angle_beta   90.00
_cell.angle_gamma   90.00
#
_symmetry.space_group_name_H-M   'P 1'
#
loop_
_entity.id
_entity.type
_entity.pdbx_description
1 polymer ?
#
loop_
_entity_poly.entity_id
_entity_poly.type
_entity_poly.pdbx_seq_one_letter_code
_entity_poly.pdbx_strand_id
1 'polypeptide(L)'
;MRVKGDPRYRSGYSIALWTIERDGSIRKDNGRQVSMEIVSPIMVYDMTELWRDAVKSMYRKAAASMSICWNMKDLRALSKAIVYFEPCLQNLLPSHRAQRNSHCKQNYTENPYLSSEDIGRCFEIINNMSGIADLKSVMNCDRTGGHTRYYAWNFTNLSWNVQKQEVDGTVEYRNPPYANNADTCLAWMELALTFVSAARKAAAHGTKIRQRFSRDLPGLREFLDYGAVQWTHSPK
;
A
#
# COMPACT_ATOMS: atom_id res chain seq x y z
N MET A 1 -5.48 -21.16 -12.36
CA MET A 1 -5.06 -20.98 -10.95
C MET A 1 -3.98 -22.01 -10.68
N ARG A 2 -2.76 -21.59 -10.30
CA ARG A 2 -1.66 -22.53 -9.96
C ARG A 2 -1.35 -22.42 -8.48
N VAL A 3 -1.13 -23.54 -7.81
CA VAL A 3 -0.83 -23.60 -6.37
C VAL A 3 0.68 -23.73 -6.22
N LYS A 4 1.30 -22.84 -5.43
CA LYS A 4 2.72 -22.89 -5.09
C LYS A 4 3.01 -24.20 -4.36
N GLY A 5 3.98 -24.98 -4.85
CA GLY A 5 4.36 -26.29 -4.31
C GLY A 5 3.89 -27.51 -5.13
N ASP A 6 3.12 -27.34 -6.20
CA ASP A 6 2.75 -28.44 -7.09
C ASP A 6 3.97 -28.93 -7.91
N PRO A 7 4.40 -30.20 -7.76
CA PRO A 7 5.61 -30.72 -8.38
C PRO A 7 5.56 -30.77 -9.91
N ARG A 8 4.38 -30.59 -10.53
CA ARG A 8 4.20 -30.62 -11.99
C ARG A 8 4.73 -29.39 -12.74
N TYR A 9 5.17 -28.32 -12.04
CA TYR A 9 5.52 -27.03 -12.66
C TYR A 9 6.95 -26.55 -12.35
N ARG A 10 7.91 -27.48 -12.21
CA ARG A 10 9.30 -27.20 -11.82
C ARG A 10 10.21 -26.53 -12.87
N SER A 11 9.71 -26.07 -14.01
CA SER A 11 10.56 -25.52 -15.08
C SER A 11 10.17 -24.11 -15.57
N GLY A 12 11.13 -23.19 -15.48
CA GLY A 12 11.50 -22.29 -16.58
C GLY A 12 10.78 -20.96 -16.78
N TYR A 13 9.65 -20.66 -16.14
CA TYR A 13 8.89 -19.42 -16.41
C TYR A 13 8.97 -18.44 -15.25
N SER A 14 9.60 -17.28 -15.46
CA SER A 14 9.92 -16.28 -14.42
C SER A 14 8.91 -15.14 -14.27
N ILE A 15 7.71 -15.21 -14.86
CA ILE A 15 6.75 -14.09 -14.78
C ILE A 15 5.29 -14.60 -14.66
N ALA A 16 4.51 -13.94 -13.80
CA ALA A 16 3.07 -14.11 -13.52
C ALA A 16 2.63 -15.38 -12.75
N LEU A 17 2.88 -15.42 -11.44
CA LEU A 17 2.32 -16.42 -10.53
C LEU A 17 1.45 -15.76 -9.46
N TRP A 18 0.13 -15.93 -9.56
CA TRP A 18 -0.78 -15.72 -8.44
C TRP A 18 -0.58 -16.87 -7.45
N THR A 19 -0.40 -16.56 -6.18
CA THR A 19 -0.37 -17.57 -5.13
C THR A 19 -1.57 -17.39 -4.22
N ILE A 20 -2.31 -18.47 -4.00
CA ILE A 20 -3.23 -18.57 -2.87
C ILE A 20 -2.38 -18.94 -1.67
N GLU A 21 -2.26 -18.05 -0.70
CA GLU A 21 -1.61 -18.38 0.56
C GLU A 21 -2.65 -18.49 1.67
N ARG A 22 -2.35 -19.37 2.63
CA ARG A 22 -3.17 -19.53 3.82
C ARG A 22 -3.01 -18.25 4.64
N ASP A 23 -4.09 -17.51 4.81
CA ASP A 23 -4.07 -16.30 5.64
C ASP A 23 -3.75 -16.68 7.10
N GLY A 24 -2.54 -16.36 7.54
CA GLY A 24 -2.03 -16.66 8.87
C GLY A 24 -2.71 -15.85 9.99
N SER A 25 -3.59 -14.90 9.66
CA SER A 25 -4.31 -14.08 10.64
C SER A 25 -5.58 -14.76 11.18
N ILE A 26 -6.13 -15.76 10.49
CA ILE A 26 -7.29 -16.53 10.94
C ILE A 26 -6.83 -17.88 11.49
N ARG A 27 -6.71 -17.96 12.82
CA ARG A 27 -6.15 -19.12 13.55
C ARG A 27 -7.12 -20.30 13.70
N LYS A 28 -8.42 -20.11 13.48
CA LYS A 28 -9.43 -21.17 13.57
C LYS A 28 -10.36 -21.13 12.37
N ASP A 29 -10.34 -22.23 11.63
CA ASP A 29 -11.39 -22.59 10.69
C ASP A 29 -12.68 -22.82 11.50
N ASN A 30 -13.70 -22.00 11.27
CA ASN A 30 -15.01 -22.12 11.92
C ASN A 30 -16.00 -22.93 11.06
N GLY A 31 -15.50 -23.73 10.12
CA GLY A 31 -16.28 -24.68 9.32
C GLY A 31 -17.18 -24.05 8.26
N ARG A 32 -17.17 -22.72 8.14
CA ARG A 32 -17.96 -21.94 7.17
C ARG A 32 -17.18 -20.80 6.50
N GLN A 33 -15.89 -20.66 6.79
CA GLN A 33 -15.05 -19.59 6.24
C GLN A 33 -13.71 -20.17 5.76
N VAL A 34 -13.32 -19.83 4.53
CA VAL A 34 -11.98 -20.10 4.01
C VAL A 34 -11.20 -18.79 4.02
N SER A 35 -10.15 -18.72 4.84
CA SER A 35 -9.18 -17.63 4.86
C SER A 35 -8.31 -17.69 3.60
N MET A 36 -8.46 -16.74 2.70
CA MET A 36 -7.70 -16.70 1.44
C MET A 36 -6.94 -15.38 1.35
N GLU A 37 -5.61 -15.44 1.42
CA GLU A 37 -4.76 -14.31 1.05
C GLU A 37 -4.43 -14.45 -0.44
N ILE A 38 -4.83 -13.47 -1.24
CA ILE A 38 -4.51 -13.42 -2.66
C ILE A 38 -3.33 -12.47 -2.82
N VAL A 39 -2.15 -13.04 -3.08
CA VAL A 39 -0.92 -12.25 -3.31
C VAL A 39 -0.76 -12.08 -4.82
N SER A 40 -0.83 -10.83 -5.27
CA SER A 40 -0.74 -10.47 -6.69
C SER A 40 0.70 -10.60 -7.22
N PRO A 41 0.93 -11.10 -8.44
CA PRO A 41 2.22 -11.00 -9.08
C PRO A 41 2.52 -9.57 -9.51
N ILE A 42 3.81 -9.23 -9.53
CA ILE A 42 4.36 -7.97 -10.05
C ILE A 42 3.87 -7.79 -11.50
N MET A 43 3.16 -6.72 -11.86
CA MET A 43 2.95 -6.41 -13.29
C MET A 43 2.87 -4.93 -13.57
N VAL A 44 3.10 -4.53 -14.82
CA VAL A 44 3.49 -3.18 -15.28
C VAL A 44 2.27 -2.26 -15.51
N TYR A 45 2.47 -0.94 -15.43
CA TYR A 45 1.43 0.10 -15.52
C TYR A 45 0.56 0.01 -16.79
N ASP A 46 -0.76 0.04 -16.63
CA ASP A 46 -1.76 -0.01 -17.71
C ASP A 46 -2.75 1.16 -17.55
N MET A 47 -2.82 2.03 -18.56
CA MET A 47 -3.66 3.24 -18.56
C MET A 47 -5.08 3.02 -19.12
N THR A 48 -5.43 1.79 -19.53
CA THR A 48 -6.61 1.53 -20.37
C THR A 48 -7.88 1.13 -19.60
N GLU A 49 -7.91 1.32 -18.27
CA GLU A 49 -8.98 0.83 -17.38
C GLU A 49 -9.24 -0.70 -17.40
N LEU A 50 -8.53 -1.47 -18.24
CA LEU A 50 -8.65 -2.93 -18.34
C LEU A 50 -8.44 -3.65 -17.00
N TRP A 51 -7.69 -3.05 -16.07
CA TRP A 51 -7.51 -3.61 -14.73
C TRP A 51 -8.83 -3.63 -13.92
N ARG A 52 -9.75 -2.68 -14.12
CA ARG A 52 -11.07 -2.64 -13.46
C ARG A 52 -11.90 -3.84 -13.93
N ASP A 53 -11.89 -4.09 -15.24
CA ASP A 53 -12.52 -5.27 -15.83
C ASP A 53 -11.81 -6.56 -15.44
N ALA A 54 -10.49 -6.56 -15.27
CA ALA A 54 -9.73 -7.71 -14.76
C ALA A 54 -10.03 -8.02 -13.28
N VAL A 55 -10.26 -7.01 -12.43
CA VAL A 55 -10.68 -7.21 -11.02
C VAL A 55 -12.14 -7.69 -10.94
N LYS A 56 -13.04 -7.09 -11.74
CA LYS A 56 -14.43 -7.57 -11.86
C LYS A 56 -14.50 -8.98 -12.44
N SER A 57 -13.69 -9.26 -13.47
CA SER A 57 -13.54 -10.57 -14.08
C SER A 57 -12.79 -11.53 -13.16
N MET A 58 -11.94 -11.07 -12.23
CA MET A 58 -11.26 -11.89 -11.24
C MET A 58 -12.18 -12.52 -10.20
N TYR A 59 -13.20 -11.79 -9.77
CA TYR A 59 -14.30 -12.36 -9.00
C TYR A 59 -15.05 -13.47 -9.78
N ARG A 60 -14.71 -13.69 -11.06
CA ARG A 60 -15.00 -14.89 -11.85
C ARG A 60 -13.77 -15.68 -12.37
N LYS A 61 -12.51 -15.17 -12.35
CA LYS A 61 -11.18 -15.78 -12.72
C LYS A 61 -10.02 -14.73 -12.78
N ALA A 62 -9.23 -14.52 -11.69
CA ALA A 62 -7.90 -13.83 -11.51
C ALA A 62 -7.53 -12.43 -12.16
N ALA A 63 -6.91 -11.48 -11.41
CA ALA A 63 -6.65 -10.04 -11.77
C ALA A 63 -5.16 -9.66 -11.99
N ALA A 64 -4.77 -8.39 -11.69
CA ALA A 64 -3.68 -7.57 -12.25
C ALA A 64 -2.85 -6.73 -11.18
N SER A 65 -1.58 -6.39 -11.50
CA SER A 65 -0.48 -5.57 -10.87
C SER A 65 -0.14 -4.15 -11.38
N MET A 66 0.68 -3.38 -10.63
CA MET A 66 1.42 -2.19 -11.10
C MET A 66 2.92 -2.28 -10.71
N SER A 67 3.84 -2.12 -11.66
CA SER A 67 5.29 -2.26 -11.49
C SER A 67 5.75 -0.85 -11.29
N ILE A 68 5.64 -0.44 -10.05
CA ILE A 68 6.17 0.83 -9.60
C ILE A 68 7.64 0.54 -9.27
N CYS A 69 8.54 0.98 -10.14
CA CYS A 69 9.93 1.13 -9.73
C CYS A 69 9.97 2.21 -8.66
N TRP A 70 10.31 1.83 -7.43
CA TRP A 70 10.39 2.77 -6.33
C TRP A 70 11.73 3.52 -6.39
N ASN A 71 11.71 4.78 -6.00
CA ASN A 71 12.91 5.52 -5.66
C ASN A 71 12.69 6.19 -4.29
N MET A 72 13.79 6.58 -3.64
CA MET A 72 13.71 7.18 -2.30
C MET A 72 12.92 8.49 -2.28
N LYS A 73 12.88 9.25 -3.38
CA LYS A 73 12.10 10.49 -3.47
C LYS A 73 10.59 10.19 -3.36
N ASP A 74 10.13 9.19 -4.10
CA ASP A 74 8.74 8.71 -4.08
C ASP A 74 8.37 8.11 -2.73
N LEU A 75 9.25 7.27 -2.16
CA LEU A 75 9.01 6.62 -0.87
C LEU A 75 8.92 7.64 0.27
N ARG A 76 9.82 8.64 0.32
CA ARG A 76 9.73 9.72 1.32
C ARG A 76 8.46 10.54 1.16
N ALA A 77 8.02 10.80 -0.08
CA ALA A 77 6.78 11.53 -0.32
C ALA A 77 5.55 10.74 0.14
N LEU A 78 5.51 9.44 -0.14
CA LEU A 78 4.48 8.53 0.35
C LEU A 78 4.46 8.48 1.88
N SER A 79 5.61 8.30 2.53
CA SER A 79 5.72 8.32 4.00
C SER A 79 5.18 9.61 4.61
N LYS A 80 5.51 10.77 4.02
CA LYS A 80 4.98 12.06 4.47
C LYS A 80 3.47 12.14 4.31
N ALA A 81 2.93 11.70 3.18
CA ALA A 81 1.50 11.67 2.95
C ALA A 81 0.78 10.77 3.97
N ILE A 82 1.32 9.57 4.23
CA ILE A 82 0.78 8.63 5.22
C ILE A 82 0.69 9.30 6.59
N VAL A 83 1.81 9.83 7.11
CA VAL A 83 1.84 10.48 8.43
C VAL A 83 0.89 11.68 8.50
N TYR A 84 0.82 12.47 7.42
CA TYR A 84 -0.03 13.65 7.36
C TYR A 84 -1.52 13.31 7.40
N PHE A 85 -1.96 12.40 6.51
CA PHE A 85 -3.37 12.06 6.33
C PHE A 85 -3.85 10.86 7.16
N GLU A 86 -2.99 10.25 7.98
CA GLU A 86 -3.37 9.09 8.80
C GLU A 86 -4.67 9.31 9.58
N PRO A 87 -4.91 10.43 10.31
CA PRO A 87 -6.17 10.63 11.01
C PRO A 87 -7.40 10.57 10.08
N CYS A 88 -7.26 11.08 8.86
CA CYS A 88 -8.33 11.07 7.86
C CYS A 88 -8.58 9.66 7.33
N LEU A 89 -7.51 8.90 7.06
CA LEU A 89 -7.61 7.51 6.65
C LEU A 89 -8.25 6.63 7.73
N GLN A 90 -7.97 6.89 9.02
CA GLN A 90 -8.62 6.17 10.11
C GLN A 90 -10.12 6.48 10.21
N ASN A 91 -10.54 7.71 9.89
CA ASN A 91 -11.95 8.08 9.88
C ASN A 91 -12.76 7.40 8.76
N LEU A 92 -12.10 6.91 7.71
CA LEU A 92 -12.76 6.13 6.65
C LEU A 92 -12.97 4.66 7.04
N LEU A 93 -12.25 4.18 8.06
CA LEU A 93 -12.27 2.80 8.46
C LEU A 93 -13.37 2.54 9.51
N PRO A 94 -13.99 1.34 9.49
CA PRO A 94 -14.86 0.95 10.59
C PRO A 94 -14.05 0.88 11.90
N SER A 95 -14.70 1.17 13.04
CA SER A 95 -14.02 1.34 14.33
C SER A 95 -13.11 0.18 14.73
N HIS A 96 -13.49 -1.07 14.40
CA HIS A 96 -12.71 -2.27 14.69
C HIS A 96 -11.42 -2.41 13.88
N ARG A 97 -11.28 -1.67 12.77
CA ARG A 97 -10.03 -1.56 11.99
C ARG A 97 -9.26 -0.31 12.37
N ALA A 98 -9.97 0.79 12.61
CA ALA A 98 -9.37 2.09 12.91
C ALA A 98 -8.62 2.13 14.25
N GLN A 99 -9.06 1.35 15.23
CA GLN A 99 -8.56 1.43 16.61
C GLN A 99 -7.92 0.12 17.06
N ARG A 100 -6.70 0.22 17.61
CA ARG A 100 -6.00 -0.83 18.37
C ARG A 100 -5.82 -2.16 17.62
N ASN A 101 -5.68 -2.12 16.30
CA ASN A 101 -5.37 -3.30 15.49
C ASN A 101 -3.87 -3.56 15.49
N SER A 102 -3.42 -4.47 16.35
CA SER A 102 -2.00 -4.84 16.50
C SER A 102 -1.36 -5.43 15.24
N HIS A 103 -2.15 -5.85 14.25
CA HIS A 103 -1.71 -6.37 12.96
C HIS A 103 -1.67 -5.31 11.85
N CYS A 104 -2.19 -4.11 12.11
CA CYS A 104 -2.28 -2.99 11.17
C CYS A 104 -2.10 -1.66 11.91
N LYS A 105 -1.03 -1.55 12.71
CA LYS A 105 -0.73 -0.37 13.51
C LYS A 105 -0.63 0.89 12.66
N GLN A 106 -1.01 2.00 13.24
CA GLN A 106 -0.87 3.32 12.64
C GLN A 106 0.61 3.70 12.51
N ASN A 107 1.03 4.10 11.29
CA ASN A 107 2.40 4.46 10.97
C ASN A 107 2.86 5.76 11.64
N TYR A 108 1.94 6.63 12.08
CA TYR A 108 2.26 7.81 12.87
C TYR A 108 1.91 7.62 14.35
N THR A 109 0.64 7.42 14.71
CA THR A 109 0.22 7.49 16.12
C THR A 109 0.66 6.31 16.99
N GLU A 110 0.93 5.14 16.40
CA GLU A 110 1.40 3.95 17.13
C GLU A 110 2.89 3.67 16.90
N ASN A 111 3.57 4.53 16.15
CA ASN A 111 4.98 4.39 15.82
C ASN A 111 5.86 5.02 16.91
N PRO A 112 6.78 4.26 17.54
CA PRO A 112 7.58 4.76 18.65
C PRO A 112 8.54 5.91 18.27
N TYR A 113 8.91 6.04 17.00
CA TYR A 113 9.80 7.12 16.53
C TYR A 113 9.07 8.37 16.07
N LEU A 114 7.78 8.27 15.73
CA LEU A 114 7.02 9.36 15.11
C LEU A 114 5.90 9.87 16.02
N SER A 115 5.34 9.04 16.89
CA SER A 115 4.14 9.39 17.70
C SER A 115 4.37 10.53 18.69
N SER A 116 5.60 10.75 19.16
CA SER A 116 5.98 11.87 20.03
C SER A 116 6.20 13.18 19.29
N GLU A 117 6.34 13.13 17.97
CA GLU A 117 6.80 14.24 17.16
C GLU A 117 5.62 15.02 16.55
N ASP A 118 5.81 16.32 16.37
CA ASP A 118 4.92 17.09 15.53
C ASP A 118 5.14 16.74 14.04
N ILE A 119 4.17 17.07 13.20
CA ILE A 119 4.18 16.73 11.77
C ILE A 119 5.37 17.34 11.02
N GLY A 120 5.83 18.52 11.41
CA GLY A 120 7.02 19.13 10.82
C GLY A 120 8.26 18.31 11.12
N ARG A 121 8.43 17.91 12.38
CA ARG A 121 9.56 17.07 12.79
C ARG A 121 9.52 15.68 12.17
N CYS A 122 8.34 15.06 12.06
CA CYS A 122 8.17 13.82 11.28
C CYS A 122 8.66 13.97 9.82
N PHE A 123 8.35 15.10 9.17
CA PHE A 123 8.76 15.34 7.79
C PHE A 123 10.28 15.49 7.67
N GLU A 124 10.95 16.10 8.65
CA GLU A 124 12.42 16.19 8.70
C GLU A 124 13.06 14.81 8.84
N ILE A 125 12.58 14.01 9.80
CA ILE A 125 13.03 12.61 9.99
C ILE A 125 12.89 11.84 8.67
N ILE A 126 11.74 11.94 8.02
CA ILE A 126 11.48 11.27 6.74
C ILE A 126 12.39 11.77 5.63
N ASN A 127 12.63 13.07 5.53
CA ASN A 127 13.50 13.64 4.49
C ASN A 127 14.95 13.16 4.62
N ASN A 128 15.41 12.90 5.86
CA ASN A 128 16.78 12.48 6.16
C ASN A 128 17.05 10.98 5.97
N MET A 129 16.03 10.15 5.70
CA MET A 129 16.22 8.71 5.46
C MET A 129 17.04 8.48 4.20
N SER A 130 18.23 7.87 4.32
CA SER A 130 19.18 7.72 3.22
C SER A 130 18.86 6.55 2.28
N GLY A 131 18.20 5.51 2.78
CA GLY A 131 17.88 4.31 2.00
C GLY A 131 16.74 3.47 2.58
N ILE A 132 16.58 2.26 2.03
CA ILE A 132 15.50 1.34 2.39
C ILE A 132 15.61 0.84 3.84
N ALA A 133 16.83 0.69 4.37
CA ALA A 133 17.04 0.31 5.76
C ALA A 133 16.45 1.38 6.71
N ASP A 134 16.83 2.65 6.52
CA ASP A 134 16.28 3.78 7.30
C ASP A 134 14.77 3.86 7.16
N LEU A 135 14.24 3.68 5.94
CA LEU A 135 12.81 3.67 5.68
C LEU A 135 12.07 2.65 6.54
N LYS A 136 12.57 1.41 6.62
CA LYS A 136 11.97 0.36 7.44
C LYS A 136 12.11 0.67 8.93
N SER A 137 13.28 1.14 9.36
CA SER A 137 13.55 1.50 10.74
C SER A 137 12.70 2.68 11.23
N VAL A 138 12.30 3.60 10.34
CA VAL A 138 11.43 4.73 10.67
C VAL A 138 9.96 4.37 10.51
N MET A 139 9.53 3.88 9.35
CA MET A 139 8.10 3.72 9.03
C MET A 139 7.48 2.42 9.53
N ASN A 140 8.30 1.40 9.81
CA ASN A 140 7.89 0.08 10.27
C ASN A 140 8.57 -0.33 11.57
N CYS A 141 9.02 0.63 12.38
CA CYS A 141 9.78 0.35 13.59
C CYS A 141 9.04 -0.56 14.59
N ASP A 142 9.72 -1.51 15.21
CA ASP A 142 9.24 -2.16 16.43
C ASP A 142 9.80 -1.52 17.71
N ARG A 143 9.22 -1.83 18.86
CA ARG A 143 9.65 -1.25 20.16
C ARG A 143 11.03 -1.73 20.62
N THR A 144 11.66 -2.64 19.88
CA THR A 144 12.94 -3.27 20.21
C THR A 144 14.08 -2.85 19.29
N GLY A 145 13.84 -1.85 18.42
CA GLY A 145 14.84 -1.34 17.47
C GLY A 145 14.94 -2.11 16.16
N GLY A 146 14.04 -3.08 15.93
CA GLY A 146 13.86 -3.77 14.65
C GLY A 146 12.75 -3.13 13.81
N HIS A 147 12.21 -3.90 12.87
CA HIS A 147 11.07 -3.50 12.06
C HIS A 147 10.06 -4.64 11.89
N THR A 148 8.79 -4.28 11.73
CA THR A 148 7.67 -5.22 11.68
C THR A 148 6.70 -4.91 10.55
N ARG A 149 6.14 -5.97 9.95
CA ARG A 149 5.12 -5.90 8.90
C ARG A 149 3.75 -5.43 9.40
N TYR A 150 3.56 -5.29 10.71
CA TYR A 150 2.26 -5.05 11.34
C TYR A 150 1.84 -3.58 11.39
N TYR A 151 2.20 -2.80 10.37
CA TYR A 151 1.69 -1.44 10.18
C TYR A 151 0.69 -1.37 9.03
N ALA A 152 -0.19 -0.37 9.07
CA ALA A 152 -1.20 -0.08 8.06
C ALA A 152 -0.57 0.08 6.67
N TRP A 153 0.56 0.78 6.57
CA TRP A 153 1.42 0.79 5.39
C TRP A 153 2.72 0.04 5.72
N ASN A 154 2.97 -1.03 4.98
CA ASN A 154 4.09 -1.92 5.21
C ASN A 154 5.14 -1.78 4.11
N PHE A 155 6.34 -1.34 4.50
CA PHE A 155 7.50 -1.18 3.63
C PHE A 155 8.52 -2.33 3.76
N THR A 156 8.26 -3.36 4.58
CA THR A 156 9.27 -4.40 4.89
C THR A 156 9.63 -5.26 3.68
N ASN A 157 8.79 -5.31 2.65
CA ASN A 157 9.04 -6.09 1.43
C ASN A 157 9.96 -5.37 0.42
N LEU A 158 10.30 -4.11 0.65
CA LEU A 158 11.21 -3.37 -0.24
C LEU A 158 12.66 -3.83 -0.05
N SER A 159 13.42 -3.90 -1.13
CA SER A 159 14.85 -4.18 -1.10
C SER A 159 15.58 -3.44 -2.21
N TRP A 160 16.89 -3.22 -2.04
CA TRP A 160 17.72 -2.71 -3.12
C TRP A 160 18.17 -3.88 -4.00
N ASN A 161 17.82 -3.83 -5.28
CA ASN A 161 18.26 -4.81 -6.26
C ASN A 161 19.58 -4.33 -6.90
N VAL A 162 20.68 -4.94 -6.48
CA VAL A 162 22.04 -4.59 -6.94
C VAL A 162 22.21 -4.80 -8.46
N GLN A 163 21.56 -5.80 -9.04
CA GLN A 163 21.71 -6.11 -10.47
C GLN A 163 21.02 -5.05 -11.33
N LYS A 164 19.84 -4.60 -10.92
CA LYS A 164 19.03 -3.62 -11.65
C LYS A 164 19.30 -2.17 -11.23
N GLN A 165 20.08 -1.97 -10.16
CA GLN A 165 20.33 -0.65 -9.56
C GLN A 165 19.03 0.11 -9.24
N GLU A 166 18.04 -0.61 -8.72
CA GLU A 166 16.72 -0.07 -8.41
C GLU A 166 16.17 -0.63 -7.09
N VAL A 167 15.11 0.01 -6.57
CA VAL A 167 14.34 -0.56 -5.46
C VAL A 167 13.30 -1.52 -6.01
N ASP A 168 13.36 -2.77 -5.53
CA ASP A 168 12.44 -3.86 -5.88
C ASP A 168 11.48 -4.14 -4.72
N GLY A 169 10.40 -4.87 -5.00
CA GLY A 169 9.37 -5.25 -4.04
C GLY A 169 8.17 -4.32 -4.01
N THR A 170 7.37 -4.43 -2.94
CA THR A 170 6.07 -3.77 -2.83
C THR A 170 5.90 -3.01 -1.52
N VAL A 171 5.08 -1.97 -1.56
CA VAL A 171 4.48 -1.35 -0.37
C VAL A 171 3.07 -1.92 -0.24
N GLU A 172 2.73 -2.46 0.93
CA GLU A 172 1.40 -3.04 1.15
C GLU A 172 0.54 -2.11 2.00
N TYR A 173 -0.69 -1.83 1.55
CA TYR A 173 -1.71 -1.20 2.37
C TYR A 173 -2.59 -2.27 3.02
N ARG A 174 -2.42 -2.45 4.34
CA ARG A 174 -2.96 -3.57 5.13
C ARG A 174 -4.18 -3.19 5.97
N ASN A 175 -4.53 -1.91 6.02
CA ASN A 175 -5.57 -1.40 6.91
C ASN A 175 -7.04 -1.64 6.48
N PRO A 176 -7.40 -1.73 5.17
CA PRO A 176 -8.78 -1.91 4.74
C PRO A 176 -9.51 -3.07 5.44
N PRO A 177 -10.83 -2.95 5.73
CA PRO A 177 -11.62 -4.06 6.21
C PRO A 177 -11.77 -5.15 5.15
N TYR A 178 -12.29 -6.30 5.59
CA TYR A 178 -12.74 -7.34 4.67
C TYR A 178 -13.75 -6.78 3.65
N ALA A 179 -13.51 -7.05 2.37
CA ALA A 179 -14.42 -6.73 1.29
C ALA A 179 -15.25 -7.98 0.93
N ASN A 180 -16.57 -7.89 1.13
CA ASN A 180 -17.49 -8.99 0.82
C ASN A 180 -18.07 -8.93 -0.60
N ASN A 181 -17.69 -7.92 -1.39
CA ASN A 181 -18.10 -7.75 -2.78
C ASN A 181 -17.01 -7.01 -3.58
N ALA A 182 -17.12 -7.08 -4.91
CA ALA A 182 -16.14 -6.50 -5.82
C ALA A 182 -16.08 -4.96 -5.74
N ASP A 183 -17.20 -4.28 -5.53
CA ASP A 183 -17.25 -2.82 -5.48
C ASP A 183 -16.53 -2.27 -4.25
N THR A 184 -16.73 -2.89 -3.07
CA THR A 184 -15.98 -2.56 -1.86
C THR A 184 -14.49 -2.83 -2.04
N CYS A 185 -14.12 -3.94 -2.70
CA CYS A 185 -12.72 -4.26 -2.98
C CYS A 185 -12.09 -3.19 -3.89
N LEU A 186 -12.77 -2.84 -4.99
CA LEU A 186 -12.36 -1.80 -5.93
C LEU A 186 -12.21 -0.44 -5.24
N ALA A 187 -13.17 -0.04 -4.40
CA ALA A 187 -13.10 1.24 -3.70
C ALA A 187 -11.83 1.37 -2.83
N TRP A 188 -11.46 0.32 -2.09
CA TRP A 188 -10.23 0.32 -1.29
C TRP A 188 -8.97 0.28 -2.15
N MET A 189 -8.99 -0.45 -3.27
CA MET A 189 -7.89 -0.46 -4.23
C MET A 189 -7.70 0.92 -4.85
N GLU A 190 -8.76 1.55 -5.32
CA GLU A 190 -8.74 2.89 -5.92
C GLU A 190 -8.24 3.94 -4.94
N LEU A 191 -8.69 3.88 -3.68
CA LEU A 191 -8.18 4.75 -2.62
C LEU A 191 -6.66 4.60 -2.48
N ALA A 192 -6.17 3.37 -2.33
CA ALA A 192 -4.75 3.10 -2.13
C ALA A 192 -3.90 3.55 -3.33
N LEU A 193 -4.33 3.20 -4.55
CA LEU A 193 -3.64 3.54 -5.79
C LEU A 193 -3.61 5.06 -6.03
N THR A 194 -4.75 5.73 -5.83
CA THR A 194 -4.86 7.18 -6.00
C THR A 194 -4.03 7.91 -4.96
N PHE A 195 -4.01 7.44 -3.72
CA PHE A 195 -3.17 8.00 -2.66
C PHE A 195 -1.68 7.90 -2.97
N VAL A 196 -1.23 6.72 -3.45
CA VAL A 196 0.16 6.53 -3.89
C VAL A 196 0.47 7.43 -5.09
N SER A 197 -0.42 7.50 -6.08
CA SER A 197 -0.28 8.38 -7.25
C SER A 197 -0.13 9.84 -6.84
N ALA A 198 -0.99 10.33 -5.94
CA ALA A 198 -0.95 11.68 -5.39
C ALA A 198 0.39 11.98 -4.73
N ALA A 199 0.89 11.07 -3.88
CA ALA A 199 2.17 11.24 -3.20
C ALA A 199 3.34 11.32 -4.18
N ARG A 200 3.37 10.46 -5.20
CA ARG A 200 4.40 10.47 -6.24
C ARG A 200 4.34 11.74 -7.09
N LYS A 201 3.14 12.15 -7.50
CA LYS A 201 2.94 13.41 -8.23
C LYS A 201 3.36 14.62 -7.39
N ALA A 202 3.12 14.59 -6.08
CA ALA A 202 3.61 15.63 -5.17
C ALA A 202 5.14 15.63 -5.11
N ALA A 203 5.77 14.46 -5.10
CA ALA A 203 7.22 14.33 -5.19
C ALA A 203 7.77 14.91 -6.51
N ALA A 204 7.19 14.50 -7.64
CA ALA A 204 7.59 14.93 -8.98
C ALA A 204 7.54 16.46 -9.12
N HIS A 205 6.47 17.10 -8.65
CA HIS A 205 6.27 18.55 -8.75
C HIS A 205 6.86 19.35 -7.58
N GLY A 206 7.48 18.70 -6.59
CA GLY A 206 8.00 19.38 -5.40
C GLY A 206 6.92 19.96 -4.47
N THR A 207 5.67 19.53 -4.63
CA THR A 207 4.51 20.00 -3.87
C THR A 207 4.71 19.78 -2.36
N LYS A 208 4.54 20.84 -1.58
CA LYS A 208 4.60 20.78 -0.10
C LYS A 208 3.22 20.43 0.45
N ILE A 209 2.99 19.15 0.77
CA ILE A 209 1.69 18.63 1.23
C ILE A 209 1.06 19.52 2.33
N ARG A 210 1.84 19.88 3.36
CA ARG A 210 1.40 20.71 4.50
C ARG A 210 0.93 22.13 4.13
N GLN A 211 1.39 22.66 3.00
CA GLN A 211 1.06 24.02 2.56
C GLN A 211 -0.10 24.02 1.58
N ARG A 212 -0.27 22.92 0.83
CA ARG A 212 -1.28 22.83 -0.23
C ARG A 212 -2.60 22.26 0.25
N PHE A 213 -2.57 21.25 1.11
CA PHE A 213 -3.76 20.51 1.51
C PHE A 213 -3.99 20.69 3.01
N SER A 214 -5.25 20.81 3.42
CA SER A 214 -5.62 20.76 4.83
C SER A 214 -5.49 19.35 5.40
N ARG A 215 -5.30 19.23 6.71
CA ARG A 215 -5.16 17.95 7.42
C ARG A 215 -6.53 17.42 7.89
N ASP A 216 -7.49 17.37 6.98
CA ASP A 216 -8.86 16.94 7.23
C ASP A 216 -9.41 16.13 6.02
N LEU A 217 -10.65 15.65 6.12
CA LEU A 217 -11.27 14.86 5.05
C LEU A 217 -11.39 15.65 3.72
N PRO A 218 -11.78 16.94 3.71
CA PRO A 218 -11.71 17.77 2.50
C PRO A 218 -10.31 17.83 1.88
N GLY A 219 -9.26 18.04 2.68
CA GLY A 219 -7.88 18.08 2.19
C GLY A 219 -7.37 16.73 1.71
N LEU A 220 -7.79 15.62 2.34
CA LEU A 220 -7.52 14.27 1.83
C LEU A 220 -8.20 14.06 0.47
N ARG A 221 -9.46 14.48 0.32
CA ARG A 221 -10.16 14.40 -0.96
C ARG A 221 -9.42 15.21 -2.04
N GLU A 222 -9.05 16.45 -1.74
CA GLU A 222 -8.29 17.29 -2.69
C GLU A 222 -6.94 16.64 -3.04
N PHE A 223 -6.26 16.02 -2.09
CA PHE A 223 -5.03 15.28 -2.34
C PHE A 223 -5.25 14.06 -3.26
N LEU A 224 -6.34 13.32 -3.06
CA LEU A 224 -6.72 12.21 -3.94
C LEU A 224 -7.07 12.71 -5.35
N ASP A 225 -7.86 13.78 -5.46
CA ASP A 225 -8.21 14.41 -6.74
C ASP A 225 -6.95 14.94 -7.47
N TYR A 226 -5.96 15.44 -6.72
CA TYR A 226 -4.67 15.83 -7.27
C TYR A 226 -3.92 14.64 -7.88
N GLY A 227 -3.98 13.46 -7.26
CA GLY A 227 -3.37 12.23 -7.73
C GLY A 227 -4.17 11.46 -8.78
N ALA A 228 -5.46 11.74 -8.89
CA ALA A 228 -6.30 11.20 -9.94
C ALA A 228 -5.76 11.71 -11.28
N VAL A 229 -5.34 10.77 -12.12
CA VAL A 229 -5.22 11.05 -13.56
C VAL A 229 -6.66 11.35 -14.01
N GLN A 230 -6.86 12.39 -14.83
CA GLN A 230 -8.12 12.50 -15.55
C GLN A 230 -8.22 11.23 -16.40
N TRP A 231 -8.99 10.26 -15.91
CA TRP A 231 -9.44 9.12 -16.70
C TRP A 231 -10.41 9.72 -17.72
N THR A 232 -9.85 10.32 -18.78
CA THR A 232 -10.64 10.80 -19.90
C THR A 232 -11.36 9.58 -20.43
N HIS A 233 -12.65 9.49 -20.15
CA HIS A 233 -13.51 8.56 -20.84
C HIS A 233 -13.30 8.83 -22.32
N SER A 234 -12.68 7.88 -23.02
CA SER A 234 -12.79 7.88 -24.48
C SER A 234 -14.30 7.91 -24.77
N PRO A 235 -14.81 8.90 -25.52
CA PRO A 235 -16.19 8.88 -25.94
C PRO A 235 -16.44 7.55 -26.66
N LYS A 236 -17.53 6.89 -26.27
CA LYS A 236 -18.01 5.66 -26.92
C LYS A 236 -18.22 5.87 -28.42
#